data_AF-A0A8J6FCF2-F1
#
_entry.id   AF-A0A8J6FCF2-F1
#
_cell.length_a   1.000
_cell.length_b   1.000
_cell.length_c   1.000
_cell.angle_alpha   90.00
_cell.angle_beta   90.00
_cell.angle_gamma   90.00
#
_symmetry.space_group_name_H-M   'P 1'
#
loop_
_entity.id
_entity.type
_entity.pdbx_description
1 polymer ?
#
loop_
_entity_poly.entity_id
_entity_poly.type
_entity_poly.pdbx_seq_one_letter_code
_entity_poly.pdbx_strand_id
1 'polypeptide(L)'
;MAGTSLVAGDAVVDALPYFDQGYDAPGVREAAAALVEEETRRYRPTKNYLSYLPTPDYSAFETEIMRNEFERLSARQPLELLSMKRYELPAPSSGQRNDITAWQECVNNSMAQLEHQAVRIENLEIMSQHGCNAWRVYNENLVRMIESAQKDLQKLRKRIQDLNWQRKNSQLTSGAKLREMESTWVSLVSKNYEIERAIVQLENEINQLKQRDGENKENIENY
;
A
#
# COMPACT_ATOMS: atom_id res chain seq x y z
N MET A 1 -17.11 -14.91 -13.25
CA MET A 1 -16.89 -13.96 -12.14
C MET A 1 -16.78 -14.78 -10.87
N ALA A 2 -15.56 -15.10 -10.45
CA ALA A 2 -15.32 -15.84 -9.22
C ALA A 2 -15.67 -14.92 -8.05
N GLY A 3 -16.67 -15.32 -7.26
CA GLY A 3 -17.08 -14.61 -6.07
C GLY A 3 -15.90 -14.48 -5.11
N THR A 4 -15.78 -13.31 -4.51
CA THR A 4 -14.95 -13.07 -3.33
C THR A 4 -15.40 -14.05 -2.26
N SER A 5 -14.67 -15.15 -2.12
CA SER A 5 -14.82 -16.10 -1.02
C SER A 5 -14.53 -15.32 0.25
N LEU A 6 -15.59 -15.07 1.02
CA LEU A 6 -15.56 -14.45 2.34
C LEU A 6 -14.58 -15.24 3.21
N VAL A 7 -13.51 -14.56 3.64
CA VAL A 7 -12.51 -15.10 4.54
C VAL A 7 -13.17 -15.34 5.90
N ALA A 8 -12.81 -16.44 6.56
CA ALA A 8 -13.39 -16.96 7.79
C ALA A 8 -13.84 -15.88 8.81
N GLY A 9 -15.16 -15.81 9.04
CA GLY A 9 -15.78 -15.09 10.16
C GLY A 9 -15.80 -13.57 9.97
N ASP A 10 -16.78 -13.05 9.23
CA ASP A 10 -17.12 -11.62 9.21
C ASP A 10 -17.64 -11.19 10.60
N ALA A 11 -16.71 -11.03 11.55
CA ALA A 11 -16.93 -10.08 12.61
C ALA A 11 -17.07 -8.72 11.93
N VAL A 12 -18.25 -8.10 12.05
CA VAL A 12 -18.42 -6.72 11.61
C VAL A 12 -17.55 -5.85 12.52
N VAL A 13 -16.33 -5.57 12.08
CA VAL A 13 -15.42 -4.69 12.77
C VAL A 13 -15.86 -3.26 12.46
N ASP A 14 -16.56 -2.64 13.41
CA ASP A 14 -16.94 -1.24 13.31
C ASP A 14 -15.86 -0.36 13.95
N ALA A 15 -15.28 0.51 13.14
CA ALA A 15 -14.36 1.55 13.55
C ALA A 15 -14.65 2.79 12.70
N LEU A 16 -14.74 3.97 13.32
CA LEU A 16 -15.18 5.20 12.67
C LEU A 16 -14.06 6.25 12.56
N PRO A 17 -13.01 6.07 11.73
CA PRO A 17 -11.87 6.98 11.63
C PRO A 17 -12.21 8.46 11.37
N TYR A 18 -13.32 8.77 10.71
CA TYR A 18 -13.75 10.16 10.46
C TYR A 18 -14.44 10.80 11.68
N PHE A 19 -14.91 10.00 12.63
CA PHE A 19 -15.55 10.45 13.87
C PHE A 19 -14.58 10.39 15.07
N ASP A 20 -13.87 9.28 15.22
CA ASP A 20 -12.90 9.04 16.29
C ASP A 20 -11.59 9.77 15.99
N GLN A 21 -11.44 11.02 16.40
CA GLN A 21 -10.21 11.80 16.14
C GLN A 21 -9.08 11.53 17.15
N GLY A 22 -9.36 10.78 18.22
CA GLY A 22 -8.43 10.55 19.33
C GLY A 22 -7.28 9.60 19.04
N TYR A 23 -7.34 8.80 17.96
CA TYR A 23 -6.29 7.81 17.66
C TYR A 23 -4.97 8.43 17.18
N ASP A 24 -4.98 9.69 16.74
CA ASP A 24 -3.78 10.45 16.38
C ASP A 24 -3.12 11.13 17.59
N ALA A 25 -3.70 11.00 18.79
CA ALA A 25 -3.08 11.52 20.00
C ALA A 25 -1.73 10.81 20.25
N PRO A 26 -0.69 11.55 20.70
CA PRO A 26 0.61 10.96 20.99
C PRO A 26 0.51 9.79 21.97
N GLY A 27 1.17 8.66 21.66
CA GLY A 27 1.21 7.49 22.53
C GLY A 27 0.09 6.46 22.31
N VAL A 28 -1.00 6.82 21.62
CA VAL A 28 -2.14 5.89 21.42
C VAL A 28 -1.77 4.77 20.45
N ARG A 29 -1.07 5.09 19.36
CA ARG A 29 -0.62 4.08 18.38
C ARG A 29 0.43 3.16 18.98
N GLU A 30 1.35 3.70 19.76
CA GLU A 30 2.39 2.95 20.45
C GLU A 30 1.78 2.00 21.49
N ALA A 31 0.81 2.47 22.28
CA ALA A 31 0.09 1.63 23.23
C ALA A 31 -0.69 0.52 22.54
N ALA A 32 -1.41 0.82 21.45
CA ALA A 32 -2.12 -0.18 20.67
C ALA A 32 -1.17 -1.22 20.05
N ALA A 33 -0.03 -0.77 19.51
CA ALA A 33 0.99 -1.65 18.95
C ALA A 33 1.60 -2.58 20.02
N ALA A 34 1.87 -2.07 21.23
CA ALA A 34 2.38 -2.86 22.35
C ALA A 34 1.39 -3.97 22.77
N LEU A 35 0.08 -3.67 22.80
CA LEU A 35 -0.95 -4.67 23.08
C LEU A 35 -1.02 -5.74 21.97
N VAL A 36 -0.94 -5.34 20.70
CA VAL A 36 -0.88 -6.27 19.56
C VAL A 36 0.37 -7.15 19.65
N GLU A 37 1.52 -6.59 20.00
CA GLU A 37 2.77 -7.33 20.15
C GLU A 37 2.68 -8.35 21.30
N GLU A 38 2.09 -7.96 22.44
CA GLU A 38 1.89 -8.87 23.57
C GLU A 38 1.02 -10.07 23.18
N GLU A 39 -0.09 -9.84 22.47
CA GLU A 39 -0.96 -10.91 21.97
C GLU A 39 -0.25 -11.76 20.92
N THR A 40 0.53 -11.16 20.03
CA THR A 40 1.31 -11.90 19.01
C THR A 40 2.42 -12.75 19.66
N ARG A 41 2.94 -12.33 20.81
CA ARG A 41 3.90 -13.11 21.61
C ARG A 41 3.24 -14.34 22.23
N ARG A 42 2.00 -14.21 22.70
CA ARG A 42 1.19 -15.30 23.28
C ARG A 42 0.71 -16.28 22.21
N TYR A 43 0.21 -15.75 21.10
CA TYR A 43 -0.29 -16.50 19.95
C TYR A 43 0.58 -16.25 18.73
N ARG A 44 1.67 -17.01 18.61
CA ARG A 44 2.49 -16.95 17.40
C ARG A 44 1.66 -17.41 16.19
N PRO A 45 1.57 -16.63 15.11
CA PRO A 45 0.85 -17.05 13.92
C PRO A 45 1.41 -18.36 13.39
N THR A 46 0.60 -19.42 13.41
CA THR A 46 1.00 -20.76 12.94
C THR A 46 0.62 -20.99 11.48
N LYS A 47 -0.35 -20.23 10.96
CA LYS A 47 -0.78 -20.29 9.56
C LYS A 47 -0.15 -19.15 8.79
N ASN A 48 0.44 -19.47 7.64
CA ASN A 48 0.83 -18.46 6.68
C ASN A 48 -0.44 -17.80 6.13
N TYR A 49 -0.68 -16.54 6.48
CA TYR A 49 -1.85 -15.79 6.01
C TYR A 49 -1.86 -15.61 4.48
N LEU A 50 -0.75 -15.85 3.79
CA LEU A 50 -0.63 -15.83 2.33
C LEU A 50 -0.83 -17.21 1.68
N SER A 51 -1.17 -18.26 2.44
CA SER A 51 -1.28 -19.62 1.89
C SER A 51 -2.39 -19.79 0.84
N TYR A 52 -3.36 -18.86 0.80
CA TYR A 52 -4.42 -18.84 -0.21
C TYR A 52 -3.93 -18.26 -1.55
N LEU A 53 -2.77 -17.60 -1.57
CA LEU A 53 -2.17 -17.06 -2.78
C LEU A 53 -1.26 -18.12 -3.41
N PRO A 54 -1.22 -18.19 -4.76
CA PRO A 54 -0.22 -19.00 -5.44
C PRO A 54 1.18 -18.52 -5.07
N THR A 55 2.13 -19.45 -5.00
CA THR A 55 3.54 -19.09 -4.81
C THR A 55 3.97 -18.21 -5.99
N PRO A 56 4.55 -17.03 -5.75
CA PRO A 56 4.98 -16.15 -6.83
C PRO A 56 6.06 -16.85 -7.66
N ASP A 57 5.81 -16.96 -8.96
CA ASP A 57 6.82 -17.39 -9.91
C ASP A 57 7.63 -16.16 -10.33
N TYR A 58 8.81 -16.01 -9.74
CA TYR A 58 9.73 -14.93 -10.04
C TYR A 58 10.38 -15.07 -11.44
N SER A 59 10.31 -16.27 -12.02
CA SER A 59 10.84 -16.56 -13.36
C SER A 59 9.81 -16.42 -14.48
N ALA A 60 8.55 -16.12 -14.15
CA ALA A 60 7.44 -16.09 -15.10
C ALA A 60 7.66 -15.17 -16.30
N PHE A 61 8.43 -14.09 -16.12
CA PHE A 61 8.77 -13.11 -17.16
C PHE A 61 10.24 -13.14 -17.56
N GLU A 62 11.00 -14.14 -17.11
CA GLU A 62 12.39 -14.30 -17.51
C GLU A 62 12.48 -14.83 -18.93
N THR A 63 13.07 -14.03 -19.80
CA THR A 63 13.52 -14.52 -21.10
C THR A 63 14.78 -15.36 -20.92
N GLU A 64 15.08 -16.22 -21.90
CA GLU A 64 16.27 -17.08 -21.87
C GLU A 64 17.58 -16.27 -21.72
N ILE A 65 17.63 -15.08 -22.33
CA ILE A 65 18.76 -14.14 -22.20
C ILE A 65 18.88 -13.64 -20.74
N MET A 66 17.76 -13.27 -20.11
CA MET A 66 17.77 -12.81 -18.72
C MET A 66 18.23 -13.92 -17.76
N ARG A 67 17.79 -15.16 -18.00
CA ARG A 67 18.22 -16.30 -17.19
C ARG A 67 19.73 -16.53 -17.27
N ASN A 68 20.29 -16.51 -18.48
CA ASN A 68 21.74 -16.63 -18.70
C ASN A 68 22.52 -15.50 -18.00
N GLU A 69 22.01 -14.27 -18.06
CA GLU A 69 22.62 -13.12 -17.36
C GLU A 69 22.54 -13.24 -15.84
N PHE A 70 21.42 -13.73 -15.30
CA PHE A 70 21.26 -13.99 -13.88
C PHE A 70 22.17 -15.13 -13.40
N GLU A 71 22.32 -16.19 -14.18
CA GLU A 71 23.29 -17.25 -13.91
C GLU A 71 24.72 -16.71 -13.89
N ARG A 72 25.11 -15.90 -14.89
CA ARG A 72 26.43 -15.24 -14.93
C ARG A 72 26.67 -14.38 -13.69
N LEU A 73 25.69 -13.55 -13.31
CA LEU A 73 25.77 -12.69 -12.13
C LEU A 73 25.87 -13.52 -10.84
N SER A 74 25.11 -14.61 -10.72
CA SER A 74 25.16 -15.53 -9.58
C SER A 74 26.52 -16.20 -9.44
N ALA A 75 27.14 -16.55 -10.59
CA ALA A 75 28.48 -17.09 -10.68
C ALA A 75 29.58 -16.02 -10.53
N ARG A 76 29.20 -14.75 -10.33
CA ARG A 76 30.10 -13.58 -10.24
C ARG A 76 31.06 -13.48 -11.43
N GLN A 77 30.64 -13.95 -12.59
CA GLN A 77 31.43 -13.84 -13.80
C GLN A 77 31.32 -12.41 -14.35
N PRO A 78 32.45 -11.74 -14.60
CA PRO A 78 32.44 -10.41 -15.20
C PRO A 78 31.85 -10.47 -16.61
N LEU A 79 31.16 -9.40 -17.01
CA LEU A 79 30.67 -9.25 -18.38
C LEU A 79 31.88 -9.21 -19.33
N GLU A 80 31.81 -10.00 -20.40
CA GLU A 80 32.80 -9.92 -21.47
C GLU A 80 32.71 -8.54 -22.14
N LEU A 81 33.82 -7.81 -22.15
CA LEU A 81 33.87 -6.50 -22.76
C LEU A 81 33.76 -6.64 -24.28
N LEU A 82 32.90 -5.81 -24.88
CA LEU A 82 32.79 -5.74 -26.33
C LEU A 82 34.14 -5.30 -26.92
N SER A 83 34.71 -6.11 -27.80
CA SER A 83 35.95 -5.75 -28.50
C SER A 83 35.68 -4.63 -29.50
N MET A 84 36.25 -3.45 -29.25
CA MET A 84 36.18 -2.31 -30.18
C MET A 84 37.16 -2.42 -31.36
N LYS A 85 38.09 -3.39 -31.33
CA LYS A 85 39.09 -3.58 -32.39
C LYS A 85 38.48 -3.80 -33.77
N ARG A 86 37.26 -4.35 -33.83
CA ARG A 86 36.50 -4.54 -35.08
C ARG A 86 36.11 -3.22 -35.76
N TYR A 87 35.98 -2.13 -35.01
CA TYR A 87 35.63 -0.81 -35.53
C TYR A 87 36.85 0.08 -35.79
N GLU A 88 38.04 -0.44 -35.49
CA GLU A 88 39.32 0.21 -35.77
C GLU A 88 39.93 -0.41 -37.04
N LEU A 89 40.83 0.31 -37.71
CA LEU A 89 41.62 -0.19 -38.83
C LEU A 89 43.09 -0.35 -38.43
N PRO A 90 43.42 -1.21 -37.45
CA PRO A 90 44.80 -1.38 -37.03
C PRO A 90 45.58 -2.11 -38.15
N ALA A 91 46.79 -1.64 -38.41
CA ALA A 91 47.76 -2.43 -39.17
C ALA A 91 48.22 -3.64 -38.33
N PRO A 92 48.75 -4.71 -38.97
CA PRO A 92 49.35 -5.82 -38.23
C PRO A 92 50.44 -5.31 -37.28
N SER A 93 50.54 -5.94 -36.10
CA SER A 93 51.56 -5.59 -35.13
C SER A 93 52.97 -5.75 -35.72
N SER A 94 53.97 -5.05 -35.17
CA SER A 94 55.35 -5.06 -35.71
C SER A 94 55.92 -6.48 -35.88
N GLY A 95 55.56 -7.42 -34.99
CA GLY A 95 55.95 -8.83 -35.06
C GLY A 95 55.18 -9.68 -36.08
N GLN A 96 54.05 -9.20 -36.59
CA GLN A 96 53.16 -9.92 -37.52
C GLN A 96 53.26 -9.40 -38.96
N ARG A 97 54.16 -8.45 -39.26
CA ARG A 97 54.26 -7.87 -40.60
C ARG A 97 54.70 -8.84 -41.69
N ASN A 98 55.37 -9.93 -41.34
CA ASN A 98 55.75 -10.99 -42.27
C ASN A 98 54.71 -12.11 -42.35
N ASP A 99 53.64 -12.04 -41.54
CA ASP A 99 52.57 -13.01 -41.50
C ASP A 99 51.46 -12.60 -42.48
N ILE A 100 51.31 -13.39 -43.54
CA ILE A 100 50.31 -13.16 -44.59
C ILE A 100 48.89 -13.24 -44.01
N THR A 101 48.66 -14.08 -43.01
CA THR A 101 47.33 -14.26 -42.42
C THR A 101 46.89 -13.03 -41.65
N ALA A 102 47.80 -12.40 -40.89
CA ALA A 102 47.54 -11.13 -40.19
C ALA A 102 47.19 -9.99 -41.16
N TRP A 103 47.84 -9.95 -42.34
CA TRP A 103 47.47 -8.98 -43.39
C TRP A 103 46.10 -9.28 -44.01
N GLN A 104 45.78 -10.55 -44.25
CA GLN A 104 44.47 -10.96 -44.76
C GLN A 104 43.35 -10.57 -43.78
N GLU A 105 43.55 -10.75 -42.48
CA GLU A 105 42.60 -10.32 -41.44
C GLU A 105 42.38 -8.81 -41.45
N CYS A 106 43.45 -8.01 -41.52
CA CYS A 106 43.34 -6.55 -41.62
C CYS A 106 42.60 -6.11 -42.90
N VAL A 107 42.86 -6.75 -44.03
CA VAL A 107 42.18 -6.48 -45.31
C VAL A 107 40.69 -6.84 -45.23
N ASN A 108 40.36 -8.02 -44.69
CA ASN A 108 38.96 -8.45 -44.51
C ASN A 108 38.20 -7.50 -43.57
N ASN A 109 38.82 -7.07 -42.47
CA ASN A 109 38.22 -6.07 -41.57
C ASN A 109 38.01 -4.72 -42.28
N SER A 110 38.96 -4.30 -43.12
CA SER A 110 38.84 -3.06 -43.91
C SER A 110 37.71 -3.13 -44.93
N MET A 111 37.56 -4.25 -45.63
CA MET A 111 36.44 -4.49 -46.55
C MET A 111 35.10 -4.47 -45.81
N ALA A 112 35.00 -5.17 -44.68
CA ALA A 112 33.79 -5.17 -43.87
C ALA A 112 33.42 -3.75 -43.39
N GLN A 113 34.40 -2.94 -42.98
CA GLN A 113 34.14 -1.57 -42.57
C GLN A 113 33.70 -0.67 -43.72
N LEU A 114 34.27 -0.84 -44.92
CA LEU A 114 33.83 -0.09 -46.10
C LEU A 114 32.35 -0.34 -46.39
N GLU A 115 31.93 -1.60 -46.39
CA GLU A 115 30.52 -1.98 -46.57
C GLU A 115 29.63 -1.42 -45.44
N HIS A 116 30.10 -1.48 -44.18
CA HIS A 116 29.37 -0.85 -43.08
C HIS A 116 29.21 0.66 -43.24
N GLN A 117 30.19 1.38 -43.80
CA GLN A 117 30.05 2.81 -44.09
C GLN A 117 29.06 3.05 -45.23
N ALA A 118 29.06 2.23 -46.27
CA ALA A 118 28.08 2.32 -47.36
C ALA A 118 26.65 2.15 -46.82
N VAL A 119 26.40 1.11 -46.02
CA VAL A 119 25.11 0.87 -45.36
C VAL A 119 24.74 2.00 -44.39
N ARG A 120 25.73 2.56 -43.68
CA ARG A 120 25.50 3.70 -42.79
C ARG A 120 25.02 4.92 -43.57
N ILE A 121 25.61 5.21 -44.73
CA ILE A 121 25.18 6.33 -45.59
C ILE A 121 23.74 6.11 -46.04
N GLU A 122 23.41 4.92 -46.55
CA GLU A 122 22.03 4.56 -46.96
C GLU A 122 21.04 4.74 -45.79
N ASN A 123 21.36 4.23 -44.60
CA ASN A 123 20.53 4.41 -43.41
C ASN A 123 20.37 5.89 -43.01
N LEU A 124 21.43 6.68 -43.12
CA LEU A 124 21.37 8.13 -42.83
C LEU A 124 20.54 8.89 -43.87
N GLU A 125 20.55 8.47 -45.13
CA GLU A 125 19.70 9.03 -46.17
C GLU A 125 18.22 8.75 -45.88
N ILE A 126 17.87 7.50 -45.52
CA ILE A 126 16.50 7.14 -45.10
C ILE A 126 16.09 7.94 -43.86
N MET A 127 16.97 8.04 -42.86
CA MET A 127 16.70 8.81 -41.64
C MET A 127 16.53 10.30 -41.93
N SER A 128 17.32 10.87 -42.83
CA SER A 128 17.20 12.27 -43.25
C SER A 128 15.84 12.54 -43.91
N GLN A 129 15.35 11.59 -44.73
CA GLN A 129 14.08 11.71 -45.43
C GLN A 129 12.85 11.54 -44.51
N HIS A 130 12.91 10.57 -43.58
CA HIS A 130 11.72 10.15 -42.83
C HIS A 130 11.78 10.40 -41.32
N GLY A 131 12.98 10.61 -40.75
CA GLY A 131 13.21 10.66 -39.31
C GLY A 131 12.39 11.73 -38.60
N CYS A 132 12.36 12.96 -39.12
CA CYS A 132 11.58 14.05 -38.53
C CYS A 132 10.08 13.75 -38.49
N ASN A 133 9.54 13.16 -39.56
CA ASN A 133 8.12 12.80 -39.64
C ASN A 133 7.78 11.63 -38.72
N ALA A 134 8.62 10.60 -38.68
CA ALA A 134 8.46 9.47 -37.78
C ALA A 134 8.51 9.92 -36.31
N TRP A 135 9.45 10.81 -35.96
CA TRP A 135 9.57 11.35 -34.61
C TRP A 135 8.35 12.17 -34.20
N ARG A 136 7.79 12.95 -35.12
CA ARG A 136 6.54 13.69 -34.87
C ARG A 136 5.37 12.76 -34.54
N VAL A 137 5.17 11.71 -35.33
CA VAL A 137 4.13 10.71 -35.09
C VAL A 137 4.36 9.97 -33.76
N TYR A 138 5.62 9.63 -33.46
CA TYR A 138 5.98 9.02 -32.19
C TYR A 138 5.63 9.94 -31.00
N ASN A 139 5.94 11.23 -31.08
CA ASN A 139 5.57 12.20 -30.05
C ASN A 139 4.06 12.34 -29.90
N GLU A 140 3.29 12.35 -30.99
CA GLU A 140 1.82 12.34 -30.92
C GLU A 140 1.29 11.11 -30.17
N ASN A 141 1.87 9.93 -30.42
CA ASN A 141 1.51 8.70 -29.71
C ASN A 141 1.84 8.80 -28.22
N LEU A 142 3.01 9.33 -27.87
CA LEU A 142 3.41 9.55 -26.46
C LEU A 142 2.45 10.52 -25.75
N VAL A 143 2.07 11.61 -26.40
CA VAL A 143 1.09 12.57 -25.84
C VAL A 143 -0.25 11.88 -25.57
N ARG A 144 -0.77 11.09 -26.53
CA ARG A 144 -2.01 10.32 -26.33
C ARG A 144 -1.92 9.33 -25.18
N MET A 145 -0.79 8.64 -25.03
CA MET A 145 -0.55 7.70 -23.92
C MET A 145 -0.58 8.42 -22.57
N ILE A 146 0.08 9.58 -22.48
CA ILE A 146 0.09 10.41 -21.27
C ILE A 146 -1.32 10.89 -20.93
N GLU A 147 -2.05 11.43 -21.91
CA GLU A 147 -3.43 11.90 -21.73
C GLU A 147 -4.35 10.77 -21.24
N SER A 148 -4.23 9.56 -21.82
CA SER A 148 -5.00 8.40 -21.39
C SER A 148 -4.70 8.03 -19.93
N ALA A 149 -3.43 7.94 -19.55
CA ALA A 149 -3.02 7.61 -18.19
C ALA A 149 -3.48 8.68 -17.18
N GLN A 150 -3.37 9.96 -17.53
CA GLN A 150 -3.85 11.07 -16.70
C GLN A 150 -5.37 11.04 -16.52
N LYS A 151 -6.12 10.73 -17.59
CA LYS A 151 -7.58 10.61 -17.53
C LYS A 151 -8.00 9.47 -16.60
N ASP A 152 -7.32 8.32 -16.65
CA ASP A 152 -7.63 7.20 -15.76
C ASP A 152 -7.24 7.49 -14.31
N LEU A 153 -6.12 8.19 -14.07
CA LEU A 153 -5.76 8.69 -12.75
C LEU A 153 -6.83 9.65 -12.19
N GLN A 154 -7.34 10.58 -13.00
CA GLN A 154 -8.39 11.51 -12.58
C GLN A 154 -9.70 10.77 -12.23
N LYS A 155 -10.12 9.80 -13.04
CA LYS A 155 -11.29 8.96 -12.75
C LYS A 155 -11.11 8.22 -11.42
N LEU A 156 -9.94 7.61 -11.20
CA LEU A 156 -9.66 6.88 -9.97
C LEU A 156 -9.66 7.80 -8.75
N ARG A 157 -9.03 8.97 -8.84
CA ARG A 157 -9.05 9.99 -7.77
C ARG A 157 -10.47 10.43 -7.43
N LYS A 158 -11.30 10.70 -8.45
CA LYS A 158 -12.72 11.04 -8.24
C LYS A 158 -13.45 9.90 -7.52
N ARG A 159 -13.29 8.65 -7.96
CA ARG A 159 -13.91 7.49 -7.31
C ARG A 159 -13.47 7.33 -5.85
N ILE A 160 -12.19 7.53 -5.56
CA ILE A 160 -11.67 7.50 -4.18
C ILE A 160 -12.30 8.62 -3.34
N GLN A 161 -12.40 9.84 -3.88
CA GLN A 161 -13.02 10.97 -3.19
C GLN A 161 -14.51 10.74 -2.93
N ASP A 162 -15.26 10.25 -3.92
CA ASP A 162 -16.69 9.94 -3.78
C ASP A 162 -16.92 8.88 -2.69
N LEU A 163 -16.11 7.81 -2.68
CA LEU A 163 -16.16 6.77 -1.63
C LEU A 163 -15.83 7.34 -0.25
N ASN A 164 -14.77 8.14 -0.14
CA ASN A 164 -14.38 8.76 1.12
C ASN A 164 -15.44 9.75 1.62
N TRP A 165 -16.09 10.48 0.72
CA TRP A 165 -17.20 11.37 1.06
C TRP A 165 -18.40 10.58 1.60
N GLN A 166 -18.79 9.49 0.94
CA GLN A 166 -19.85 8.61 1.42
C GLN A 166 -19.52 8.01 2.79
N ARG A 167 -18.29 7.48 2.97
CA ARG A 167 -17.81 6.96 4.26
C ARG A 167 -17.87 8.03 5.35
N LYS A 168 -17.33 9.21 5.09
CA LYS A 168 -17.35 10.33 6.06
C LYS A 168 -18.77 10.67 6.47
N ASN A 169 -19.70 10.80 5.52
CA ASN A 169 -21.09 11.11 5.83
C ASN A 169 -21.73 10.03 6.71
N SER A 170 -21.58 8.75 6.32
CA SER A 170 -22.10 7.62 7.09
C SER A 170 -21.54 7.58 8.51
N GLN A 171 -20.22 7.75 8.67
CA GLN A 171 -19.56 7.69 9.97
C GLN A 171 -19.95 8.86 10.87
N LEU A 172 -20.06 10.08 10.33
CA LEU A 172 -20.50 11.25 11.10
C LEU A 172 -21.96 11.12 11.55
N THR A 173 -22.84 10.59 10.71
CA THR A 173 -24.23 10.33 11.09
C THR A 173 -24.32 9.26 12.18
N SER A 174 -23.64 8.13 12.03
CA SER A 174 -23.61 7.07 13.05
C SER A 174 -22.98 7.56 14.35
N GLY A 175 -21.86 8.30 14.27
CA GLY A 175 -21.17 8.85 15.43
C GLY A 175 -22.00 9.89 16.19
N ALA A 176 -22.77 10.73 15.49
CA ALA A 176 -23.72 11.64 16.14
C ALA A 176 -24.77 10.87 16.95
N LYS A 177 -25.30 9.77 16.40
CA LYS A 177 -26.23 8.88 17.11
C LYS A 177 -25.58 8.19 18.31
N LEU A 178 -24.32 7.76 18.21
CA LEU A 178 -23.57 7.21 19.34
C LEU A 178 -23.45 8.23 20.48
N ARG A 179 -23.11 9.49 20.16
CA ARG A 179 -23.02 10.57 21.15
C ARG A 179 -24.37 10.87 21.83
N GLU A 180 -25.46 10.85 21.08
CA GLU A 180 -26.80 11.00 21.62
C GLU A 180 -27.16 9.85 22.58
N MET A 181 -26.86 8.60 22.18
CA MET A 181 -27.09 7.42 23.01
C MET A 181 -26.22 7.44 24.28
N GLU A 182 -24.96 7.89 24.19
CA GLU A 182 -24.08 8.08 25.34
C GLU A 182 -24.64 9.13 26.31
N SER A 183 -25.05 10.30 25.80
CA SER A 183 -25.67 11.35 26.61
C SER A 183 -26.95 10.87 27.31
N THR A 184 -27.80 10.14 26.57
CA THR A 184 -29.03 9.54 27.12
C THR A 184 -28.70 8.54 28.21
N TRP A 185 -27.69 7.69 28.00
CA TRP A 185 -27.22 6.73 28.98
C TRP A 185 -26.72 7.43 30.26
N VAL A 186 -25.86 8.45 30.13
CA VAL A 186 -25.37 9.23 31.29
C VAL A 186 -26.52 9.89 32.05
N SER A 187 -27.52 10.43 31.34
CA SER A 187 -28.71 11.03 31.95
C SER A 187 -29.55 9.99 32.71
N LEU A 188 -29.79 8.82 32.12
CA LEU A 188 -30.54 7.74 32.75
C LEU A 188 -29.82 7.19 33.99
N VAL A 189 -28.50 6.99 33.91
CA VAL A 189 -27.69 6.55 35.05
C VAL A 189 -27.71 7.59 36.17
N SER A 190 -27.52 8.88 35.83
CA SER A 190 -27.60 9.98 36.81
C SER A 190 -28.97 10.05 37.47
N LYS A 191 -30.05 9.90 36.70
CA LYS A 191 -31.42 9.93 37.22
C LYS A 191 -31.70 8.74 38.14
N ASN A 192 -31.23 7.55 37.80
CA ASN A 192 -31.33 6.39 38.68
C ASN A 192 -30.61 6.64 40.01
N TYR A 193 -29.41 7.22 39.95
CA TYR A 193 -28.66 7.58 41.15
C TYR A 193 -29.36 8.64 42.00
N GLU A 194 -29.96 9.66 41.38
CA GLU A 194 -30.76 10.67 42.07
C GLU A 194 -31.99 10.05 42.77
N ILE A 195 -32.67 9.11 42.10
CA ILE A 195 -33.81 8.38 42.67
C ILE A 195 -33.36 7.52 43.85
N GLU A 196 -32.29 6.73 43.71
CA GLU A 196 -31.74 5.92 44.80
C GLU A 196 -31.37 6.78 46.01
N ARG A 197 -30.72 7.92 45.78
CA ARG A 197 -30.38 8.86 46.85
C ARG A 197 -31.64 9.43 47.54
N ALA A 198 -32.67 9.79 46.77
CA ALA A 198 -33.92 10.30 47.33
C ALA A 198 -34.66 9.21 48.13
N ILE A 199 -34.65 7.96 47.68
CA ILE A 199 -35.23 6.82 48.42
C ILE A 199 -34.52 6.66 49.76
N VAL A 200 -33.18 6.65 49.79
CA VAL A 200 -32.42 6.53 51.04
C VAL A 200 -32.71 7.69 52.00
N GLN A 201 -32.86 8.91 51.48
CA GLN A 201 -33.25 10.08 52.30
C GLN A 201 -34.65 9.91 52.90
N LEU A 202 -35.63 9.51 52.08
CA LEU A 202 -37.00 9.26 52.52
C LEU A 202 -37.10 8.10 53.53
N GLU A 203 -36.34 7.02 53.32
CA GLU A 203 -36.27 5.91 54.27
C GLU A 203 -35.72 6.36 55.63
N ASN A 204 -34.69 7.22 55.63
CA ASN A 204 -34.16 7.80 56.86
C ASN A 204 -35.18 8.72 57.55
N GLU A 205 -35.89 9.56 56.80
CA GLU A 205 -36.97 10.42 57.34
C GLU A 205 -38.11 9.58 57.93
N ILE A 206 -38.55 8.53 57.24
CA ILE A 206 -39.58 7.60 57.73
C ILE A 206 -39.12 6.92 59.02
N ASN A 207 -37.86 6.47 59.08
CA ASN A 207 -37.32 5.85 60.30
C ASN A 207 -37.28 6.83 61.47
N GLN A 208 -36.90 8.10 61.24
CA GLN A 208 -36.94 9.15 62.27
C GLN A 208 -38.37 9.44 62.75
N LEU A 209 -39.34 9.52 61.83
CA LEU A 209 -40.74 9.74 62.19
C LEU A 209 -41.31 8.57 63.01
N LYS A 210 -41.01 7.32 62.62
CA LYS A 210 -41.42 6.13 63.40
C LYS A 210 -40.84 6.12 64.81
N GLN A 211 -39.59 6.56 64.98
CA GLN A 211 -38.99 6.68 66.32
C GLN A 211 -39.74 7.72 67.16
N ARG A 212 -40.05 8.90 66.61
CA ARG A 212 -40.81 9.96 67.30
C ARG A 212 -42.24 9.56 67.66
N ASP A 213 -42.92 8.83 66.78
CA ASP A 213 -44.27 8.31 67.07
C ASP A 213 -44.25 7.19 68.13
N GLY A 214 -43.19 6.39 68.18
CA GLY A 214 -42.95 5.42 69.25
C GLY A 214 -42.74 6.10 70.61
N GLU A 215 -41.86 7.12 70.66
CA GLU A 215 -41.63 7.94 71.86
C GLU A 215 -42.89 8.67 72.32
N ASN A 216 -43.71 9.19 71.40
CA ASN A 216 -44.98 9.83 71.74
C ASN A 216 -46.01 8.84 72.30
N LYS A 217 -46.04 7.60 71.81
CA LYS A 217 -46.93 6.56 72.38
C LYS A 217 -46.47 6.11 73.77
N GLU A 218 -45.17 5.94 74.00
CA GLU A 218 -44.63 5.67 75.34
C GLU A 218 -44.88 6.84 76.31
N ASN A 219 -44.85 8.08 75.83
CA ASN A 219 -45.19 9.25 76.64
C ASN A 219 -46.69 9.34 76.97
N ILE A 220 -47.58 8.84 76.11
CA ILE A 220 -49.04 8.81 76.39
C ILE A 220 -49.42 7.65 77.32
N GLU A 221 -48.70 6.53 77.29
CA GLU A 221 -48.92 5.41 78.24
C GLU A 221 -48.37 5.67 79.65
N ASN A 222 -47.50 6.67 79.82
CA ASN A 222 -46.90 7.04 81.12
C ASN A 222 -47.64 8.20 81.84
N TYR A 223 -48.82 8.61 81.37
CA TYR A 223 -49.75 9.52 82.07
C TYR A 223 -51.06 8.82 82.40
#